data_AF-A0A6C1NS06-F1
#
_entry.id   AF-A0A6C1NS06-F1
#
_cell.length_a   1.000
_cell.length_b   1.000
_cell.length_c   1.000
_cell.angle_alpha   90.00
_cell.angle_beta   90.00
_cell.angle_gamma   90.00
#
_symmetry.space_group_name_H-M   'P 1'
#
loop_
_entity.id
_entity.type
_entity.pdbx_description
1 polymer ?
#
loop_
_entity_poly.entity_id
_entity_poly.type
_entity_poly.pdbx_seq_one_letter_code
_entity_poly.pdbx_strand_id
1 'polypeptide(L)'
;MLTQSWPPELSKVTPGRLRQKVQRARNLRDKYRDLARQQAGEARSKRDPRSTRPAQGNQNTKLKAQIFDEALERFQARLADVES
;
A
#
# COMPACT_ATOMS: atom_id res chain seq x y z
N MET A 1 5.97 10.10 -26.12
CA MET A 1 6.89 9.53 -25.11
C MET A 1 6.35 9.89 -23.75
N LEU A 2 5.95 8.92 -22.92
CA LEU A 2 5.55 9.19 -21.54
C LEU A 2 6.81 9.60 -20.78
N THR A 3 6.96 10.91 -20.58
CA THR A 3 8.03 11.49 -19.77
C THR A 3 7.89 10.91 -18.38
N GLN A 4 8.76 9.95 -18.08
CA GLN A 4 8.87 9.39 -16.75
C GLN A 4 9.40 10.55 -15.88
N SER A 5 8.50 11.24 -15.20
CA SER A 5 8.83 12.39 -14.36
C SER A 5 9.47 11.86 -13.07
N TRP A 6 10.72 11.44 -13.16
CA TRP A 6 11.51 11.03 -12.00
C TRP A 6 11.93 12.29 -11.23
N PRO A 7 11.50 12.51 -9.97
CA PRO A 7 12.08 13.54 -9.15
C PRO A 7 13.59 13.29 -8.98
N PRO A 8 14.46 14.29 -9.18
CA PRO A 8 15.91 14.13 -9.06
C PRO A 8 16.35 13.63 -7.68
N GLU A 9 15.56 13.89 -6.63
CA GLU A 9 15.76 13.37 -5.26
C GLU A 9 15.77 11.82 -5.17
N LEU A 10 15.16 11.10 -6.11
CA LEU A 10 15.14 9.63 -6.06
C LEU A 10 16.50 8.98 -6.36
N SER A 11 17.38 9.67 -7.08
CA SER A 11 18.78 9.24 -7.29
C SER A 11 19.58 9.13 -5.98
N LYS A 12 19.14 9.83 -4.93
CA LYS A 12 19.77 9.84 -3.59
C LYS A 12 19.13 8.85 -2.61
N VAL A 13 18.17 8.03 -3.05
CA VAL A 13 17.54 7.07 -2.15
C VAL A 13 18.53 5.96 -1.86
N THR A 14 19.09 6.00 -0.65
CA THR A 14 20.01 4.98 -0.16
C THR A 14 19.31 3.62 -0.05
N PRO A 15 20.07 2.49 -0.12
CA PRO A 15 19.52 1.16 0.11
C PRO A 15 18.75 1.07 1.43
N GLY A 16 19.27 1.71 2.50
CA GLY A 16 18.60 1.79 3.80
C GLY A 16 17.22 2.46 3.73
N ARG A 17 17.09 3.54 2.96
CA ARG A 17 15.80 4.22 2.75
C ARG A 17 14.84 3.40 1.89
N LEU A 18 15.34 2.67 0.90
CA LEU A 18 14.54 1.71 0.12
C LEU A 18 13.99 0.58 1.00
N ARG A 19 14.82 -0.04 1.85
CA ARG A 19 14.37 -1.07 2.81
C ARG A 19 13.28 -0.55 3.74
N GLN A 20 13.42 0.67 4.26
CA GLN A 20 12.37 1.31 5.08
C GLN A 20 11.07 1.52 4.29
N LYS A 21 11.16 1.93 3.02
CA LYS A 21 10.00 2.11 2.14
C LYS A 21 9.31 0.78 1.81
N VAL A 22 10.08 -0.28 1.55
CA VAL A 22 9.57 -1.66 1.40
C VAL A 22 8.79 -2.06 2.64
N GLN A 23 9.36 -1.92 3.83
CA GLN A 23 8.68 -2.30 5.07
C GLN A 23 7.41 -1.47 5.30
N ARG A 24 7.47 -0.16 5.05
CA ARG A 24 6.30 0.72 5.22
C ARG A 24 5.19 0.40 4.21
N ALA A 25 5.52 0.15 2.95
CA ALA A 25 4.56 -0.22 1.92
C ALA A 25 3.89 -1.55 2.26
N ARG A 26 4.66 -2.55 2.69
CA ARG A 26 4.15 -3.85 3.16
C ARG A 26 3.16 -3.67 4.32
N ASN A 27 3.55 -2.95 5.37
CA ASN A 27 2.69 -2.70 6.53
C ASN A 27 1.38 -2.00 6.14
N LEU A 28 1.45 -1.00 5.25
CA LEU A 28 0.25 -0.27 4.80
C LEU A 28 -0.64 -1.14 3.91
N ARG A 29 -0.06 -1.90 2.99
CA ARG A 29 -0.79 -2.86 2.17
C ARG A 29 -1.57 -3.84 3.04
N ASP A 30 -0.89 -4.47 4.00
CA ASP A 30 -1.49 -5.49 4.85
C ASP A 30 -2.59 -4.88 5.73
N LYS A 31 -2.35 -3.69 6.30
CA LYS A 31 -3.37 -2.90 7.02
C LYS A 31 -4.63 -2.66 6.17
N TYR A 32 -4.47 -2.22 4.92
CA TYR A 32 -5.62 -1.93 4.06
C TYR A 32 -6.32 -3.21 3.55
N ARG A 33 -5.58 -4.31 3.35
CA ARG A 33 -6.18 -5.62 3.06
C ARG A 33 -7.07 -6.08 4.22
N ASP A 34 -6.59 -5.98 5.46
CA ASP A 34 -7.35 -6.37 6.64
C ASP A 34 -8.54 -5.46 6.89
N LEU A 35 -8.36 -4.14 6.73
CA LEU A 35 -9.46 -3.19 6.83
C LEU A 35 -10.53 -3.45 5.76
N ALA A 36 -10.14 -3.73 4.52
CA ALA A 36 -11.09 -4.03 3.46
C ALA A 36 -11.90 -5.32 3.75
N ARG A 37 -11.26 -6.35 4.33
CA ARG A 37 -11.92 -7.58 4.78
C ARG A 37 -12.92 -7.29 5.91
N GLN A 38 -12.53 -6.47 6.88
CA GLN A 38 -13.39 -6.04 7.98
C GLN A 38 -14.62 -5.30 7.45
N GLN A 39 -14.41 -4.26 6.62
CA GLN A 39 -15.48 -3.46 6.03
C GLN A 39 -16.42 -4.29 5.15
N ALA A 40 -15.92 -5.32 4.46
CA ALA A 40 -16.78 -6.26 3.73
C ALA A 40 -17.66 -7.12 4.66
N GLY A 41 -17.19 -7.43 5.87
CA GLY A 41 -17.97 -8.09 6.90
C GLY A 41 -19.08 -7.17 7.42
N GLU A 42 -18.71 -5.94 7.80
CA GLU A 42 -19.63 -4.92 8.31
C GLU A 42 -20.73 -4.57 7.30
N ALA A 43 -20.37 -4.35 6.03
CA ALA A 43 -21.33 -4.03 4.96
C ALA A 43 -22.34 -5.15 4.70
N ARG A 44 -22.02 -6.39 5.08
CA ARG A 44 -22.90 -7.56 4.95
C ARG A 44 -23.57 -7.93 6.28
N SER A 45 -23.44 -7.10 7.31
CA SER A 45 -23.89 -7.37 8.68
C SER A 45 -23.34 -8.69 9.26
N LYS A 46 -22.19 -9.15 8.77
CA LYS A 46 -21.50 -10.37 9.24
C LYS A 46 -20.47 -10.10 10.33
N ARG A 47 -20.23 -8.83 10.65
CA ARG A 47 -19.31 -8.38 11.71
C ARG A 47 -19.83 -7.08 12.31
N ASP A 48 -19.50 -6.89 13.58
CA ASP A 48 -19.81 -5.64 14.26
C ASP A 48 -19.01 -4.46 13.67
N PRO A 49 -19.65 -3.29 13.51
CA PRO A 49 -18.97 -2.08 13.11
C PRO A 49 -17.84 -1.72 14.08
N ARG A 50 -16.66 -1.38 13.55
CA ARG A 50 -15.59 -0.80 14.40
C ARG A 50 -15.87 0.66 14.82
N SER A 51 -16.85 1.31 14.22
CA SER A 51 -17.26 2.68 14.51
C SER A 51 -18.78 2.74 14.74
N THR A 52 -19.31 3.89 15.11
CA THR A 52 -20.75 4.09 15.34
C THR A 52 -21.62 3.73 14.14
N ARG A 53 -21.06 3.72 12.92
CA ARG A 53 -21.75 3.32 11.68
C ARG A 53 -21.00 2.20 10.96
N PRO A 54 -21.71 1.18 10.44
CA PRO A 54 -21.10 0.15 9.60
C PRO A 54 -20.50 0.78 8.33
N ALA A 55 -19.42 0.19 7.84
CA ALA A 55 -18.95 0.50 6.50
C ALA A 55 -20.03 0.15 5.45
N GLN A 56 -20.34 1.10 4.58
CA GLN A 56 -21.28 0.90 3.46
C GLN A 56 -20.59 0.31 2.21
N GLY A 57 -19.28 0.11 2.26
CA GLY A 57 -18.47 -0.42 1.16
C GLY A 57 -16.98 -0.34 1.48
N ASN A 58 -16.15 -0.88 0.59
CA ASN A 58 -14.70 -0.97 0.80
C ASN A 58 -13.85 -0.66 -0.44
N GLN A 59 -14.43 -0.02 -1.47
CA GLN A 59 -13.75 0.19 -2.75
C GLN A 59 -12.49 1.05 -2.61
N ASN A 60 -12.57 2.19 -1.93
CA ASN A 60 -11.40 3.06 -1.68
C ASN A 60 -10.32 2.36 -0.86
N THR A 61 -10.72 1.51 0.09
CA THR A 61 -9.79 0.74 0.93
C THR A 61 -9.07 -0.33 0.11
N LYS A 62 -9.79 -1.02 -0.79
CA LYS A 62 -9.19 -1.95 -1.76
C LYS A 62 -8.21 -1.24 -2.69
N LEU A 63 -8.59 -0.08 -3.22
CA LEU A 63 -7.73 0.71 -4.09
C LEU A 63 -6.43 1.12 -3.37
N LYS A 64 -6.52 1.54 -2.09
CA LYS A 64 -5.32 1.82 -1.28
C LYS A 64 -4.44 0.59 -1.14
N ALA A 65 -5.01 -0.59 -0.88
CA ALA A 65 -4.24 -1.83 -0.80
C ALA A 65 -3.50 -2.13 -2.12
N GLN A 66 -4.15 -1.94 -3.28
CA GLN A 66 -3.54 -2.11 -4.59
C GLN A 66 -2.39 -1.13 -4.83
N ILE A 67 -2.59 0.16 -4.53
CA ILE A 67 -1.55 1.18 -4.66
C ILE A 67 -0.32 0.84 -3.82
N PHE A 68 -0.50 0.34 -2.60
CA PHE A 68 0.63 -0.06 -1.75
C PHE A 68 1.30 -1.36 -2.19
N ASP A 69 0.58 -2.24 -2.89
CA ASP A 69 1.17 -3.43 -3.51
C ASP A 69 2.06 -3.03 -4.69
N GLU A 70 1.56 -2.18 -5.60
CA GLU A 70 2.33 -1.66 -6.73
C GLU A 70 3.56 -0.86 -6.26
N ALA A 71 3.40 -0.04 -5.21
CA ALA A 71 4.52 0.67 -4.62
C ALA A 71 5.55 -0.30 -4.00
N LEU A 72 5.10 -1.37 -3.34
CA LEU A 72 5.98 -2.39 -2.76
C LEU A 72 6.80 -3.07 -3.85
N GLU A 73 6.17 -3.50 -4.95
CA GLU A 73 6.85 -4.11 -6.10
C GLU A 73 7.93 -3.19 -6.66
N ARG A 74 7.59 -1.91 -6.88
CA ARG A 74 8.55 -0.91 -7.37
C ARG A 74 9.73 -0.69 -6.43
N PHE A 75 9.49 -0.63 -5.11
CA PHE A 75 10.57 -0.48 -4.14
C PHE A 75 11.44 -1.72 -4.04
N GLN A 76 10.87 -2.93 -4.17
CA GLN A 76 11.63 -4.17 -4.18
C GLN A 76 12.50 -4.30 -5.43
N ALA A 77 11.95 -4.00 -6.61
CA ALA A 77 12.70 -3.96 -7.86
C ALA A 77 13.89 -2.99 -7.76
N ARG A 78 13.62 -1.75 -7.31
CA ARG A 78 14.69 -0.75 -7.16
C ARG A 78 15.72 -1.13 -6.11
N LEU A 79 15.32 -1.80 -5.03
CA LEU A 79 16.26 -2.28 -4.01
C LEU A 79 17.19 -3.36 -4.59
N ALA A 80 16.65 -4.30 -5.36
CA ALA A 80 17.45 -5.33 -6.04
C ALA A 80 18.46 -4.69 -7.02
N ASP A 81 18.04 -3.68 -7.78
CA ASP A 81 18.94 -2.96 -8.71
C ASP A 81 20.09 -2.21 -8.01
N VAL A 82 19.89 -1.80 -6.75
CA VAL A 82 20.88 -1.03 -5.98
C VAL A 82 21.79 -1.93 -5.13
N GLU A 83 21.31 -3.12 -4.77
CA GLU A 83 22.07 -4.11 -4.00
C GLU A 83 22.86 -5.11 -4.89
N SER A 84 22.57 -5.16 -6.20
CA SER A 84 23.34 -5.91 -7.19
C SER A 84 24.63 -5.20 -7.59
#